data_AF-A0A142XMD4-F1
#
_entry.id   AF-A0A142XMD4-F1
#
_cell.length_a   1.000
_cell.length_b   1.000
_cell.length_c   1.000
_cell.angle_alpha   90.00
_cell.angle_beta   90.00
_cell.angle_gamma   90.00
#
_symmetry.space_group_name_H-M   'P 1'
#
loop_
_entity.id
_entity.type
_entity.pdbx_description
1 polymer ?
#
loop_
_entity_poly.entity_id
_entity_poly.type
_entity_poly.pdbx_seq_one_letter_code
_entity_poly.pdbx_strand_id
1 'polypeptide(L)'
;MRTALAGVVLFCTSALVHAQPAKDPDPRYGITARPQLHAQNTPKNVLRTALDRIDAGDYSYFIAQVLDPKFTDQMVTDRATGFEAATERELTQLRDFQRANPTKVAPEDRLPLDPKEFRATVEAKARLLGFKQLTKDIEGKLKEDPQALKDMRKLLRDGMFAEADGTASVSHADVKGRSLYFKKIGERWFIENRQAEEPKKEP
;
A
#
# COMPACT_ATOMS: atom_id res chain seq x y z
N MET A 1 30.07 10.68 70.72
CA MET A 1 28.70 10.33 70.31
C MET A 1 28.73 9.99 68.83
N ARG A 2 28.41 8.74 68.48
CA ARG A 2 28.49 8.19 67.12
C ARG A 2 27.06 7.95 66.63
N THR A 3 26.67 8.57 65.52
CA THR A 3 25.43 8.26 64.80
C THR A 3 25.81 7.90 63.37
N ALA A 4 25.60 6.62 63.03
CA ALA A 4 25.85 6.04 61.73
C ALA A 4 24.58 6.16 60.85
N LEU A 5 24.75 6.63 59.62
CA LEU A 5 23.69 6.72 58.61
C LEU A 5 23.81 5.51 57.67
N ALA A 6 22.78 4.66 57.66
CA ALA A 6 22.69 3.51 56.75
C ALA A 6 21.99 3.96 55.45
N GLY A 7 22.70 3.89 54.32
CA GLY A 7 22.17 4.14 52.99
C GLY A 7 21.62 2.88 52.35
N VAL A 8 20.35 2.92 51.92
CA VAL A 8 19.70 1.85 51.15
C VAL A 8 19.87 2.16 49.66
N VAL A 9 20.63 1.32 48.96
CA VAL A 9 20.78 1.35 47.50
C VAL A 9 19.64 0.53 46.87
N LEU A 10 18.72 1.21 46.21
CA LEU A 10 17.63 0.58 45.45
C LEU A 10 18.15 0.22 44.05
N PHE A 11 18.38 -1.08 43.80
CA PHE A 11 18.71 -1.59 42.46
C PHE A 11 17.45 -1.59 41.58
N CYS A 12 17.33 -0.60 40.69
CA CYS A 12 16.36 -0.63 39.59
C CYS A 12 16.83 -1.61 38.51
N THR A 13 16.26 -2.82 38.51
CA THR A 13 16.40 -3.77 37.41
C THR A 13 15.58 -3.28 36.21
N SER A 14 16.24 -2.60 35.26
CA SER A 14 15.64 -2.25 33.98
C SER A 14 15.35 -3.52 33.18
N ALA A 15 14.09 -3.95 33.15
CA ALA A 15 13.64 -5.00 32.25
C ALA A 15 13.80 -4.51 30.81
N LEU A 16 14.80 -5.05 30.10
CA LEU A 16 14.95 -4.90 28.66
C LEU A 16 13.80 -5.65 27.98
N VAL A 17 12.68 -4.96 27.78
CA VAL A 17 11.61 -5.41 26.88
C VAL A 17 12.22 -5.46 25.48
N HIS A 18 12.65 -6.64 25.06
CA HIS A 18 13.05 -6.91 23.69
C HIS A 18 11.80 -6.77 22.83
N ALA A 19 11.64 -5.63 22.17
CA ALA A 19 10.61 -5.44 21.15
C ALA A 19 10.80 -6.55 20.10
N GLN A 20 9.87 -7.51 20.05
CA GLN A 20 9.88 -8.52 19.00
C GLN A 20 9.85 -7.80 17.65
N PRO A 21 10.69 -8.21 16.69
CA PRO A 21 10.70 -7.59 15.38
C PRO A 21 9.29 -7.66 14.80
N ALA A 22 8.73 -6.49 14.46
CA ALA A 22 7.40 -6.42 13.88
C ALA A 22 7.34 -7.33 12.65
N LYS A 23 6.39 -8.27 12.63
CA LYS A 23 6.18 -9.16 11.48
C LYS A 23 5.94 -8.30 10.24
N ASP A 24 6.62 -8.63 9.15
CA ASP A 24 6.42 -7.92 7.88
C ASP A 24 4.94 -8.03 7.45
N PRO A 25 4.36 -6.95 6.90
CA PRO A 25 3.01 -6.95 6.38
C PRO A 25 2.82 -8.02 5.30
N ASP A 26 1.63 -8.63 5.25
CA ASP A 26 1.32 -9.62 4.22
C ASP A 26 1.45 -9.01 2.81
N PRO A 27 1.95 -9.78 1.82
CA PRO A 27 2.06 -9.31 0.44
C PRO A 27 0.70 -8.90 -0.12
N ARG A 28 0.65 -7.73 -0.79
CA ARG A 28 -0.55 -7.23 -1.47
C ARG A 28 -0.37 -7.36 -2.96
N TYR A 29 -1.28 -8.07 -3.63
CA TYR A 29 -1.19 -8.31 -5.07
C TYR A 29 0.13 -8.97 -5.50
N GLY A 30 0.69 -9.83 -4.63
CA GLY A 30 2.00 -10.46 -4.84
C GLY A 30 3.22 -9.55 -4.55
N ILE A 31 2.99 -8.33 -4.05
CA ILE A 31 4.06 -7.38 -3.73
C ILE A 31 4.32 -7.37 -2.23
N THR A 32 5.48 -7.85 -1.81
CA THR A 32 5.93 -7.87 -0.41
C THR A 32 6.28 -6.47 0.09
N ALA A 33 5.76 -6.08 1.25
CA ALA A 33 6.18 -4.84 1.92
C ALA A 33 7.63 -4.99 2.38
N ARG A 34 8.51 -4.04 2.02
CA ARG A 34 9.94 -4.05 2.44
C ARG A 34 10.21 -2.84 3.33
N PRO A 35 9.65 -2.76 4.54
CA PRO A 35 9.63 -1.54 5.36
C PRO A 35 11.03 -1.07 5.77
N GLN A 36 12.02 -1.97 5.84
CA GLN A 36 13.41 -1.63 6.15
C GLN A 36 14.09 -0.90 4.98
N LEU A 37 13.73 -1.24 3.73
CA LEU A 37 14.23 -0.59 2.52
C LEU A 37 13.40 0.65 2.14
N HIS A 38 12.11 0.62 2.45
CA HIS A 38 11.12 1.63 2.07
C HIS A 38 10.41 2.11 3.32
N ALA A 39 11.04 3.04 4.03
CA ALA A 39 10.55 3.55 5.30
C ALA A 39 9.20 4.27 5.11
N GLN A 40 8.23 3.92 5.96
CA GLN A 40 6.88 4.51 5.98
C GLN A 40 6.44 4.91 7.39
N ASN A 41 7.41 5.21 8.25
CA ASN A 41 7.17 5.61 9.64
C ASN A 41 6.84 7.10 9.81
N THR A 42 7.02 7.92 8.76
CA THR A 42 6.62 9.34 8.74
C THR A 42 6.00 9.70 7.38
N PRO A 43 5.13 10.73 7.30
CA PRO A 43 4.57 11.21 6.03
C PRO A 43 5.64 11.59 5.00
N LYS A 44 6.73 12.23 5.46
CA LYS A 44 7.85 12.61 4.61
C LYS A 44 8.58 11.40 4.01
N ASN A 45 8.78 10.33 4.80
CA ASN A 45 9.42 9.11 4.33
C ASN A 45 8.53 8.34 3.34
N VAL A 46 7.21 8.37 3.53
CA VAL A 46 6.25 7.81 2.56
C VAL A 46 6.31 8.56 1.24
N LEU A 47 6.30 9.90 1.26
CA LEU A 47 6.39 10.69 0.03
C LEU A 47 7.71 10.47 -0.71
N ARG A 48 8.83 10.35 0.03
CA ARG A 48 10.12 9.95 -0.54
C ARG A 48 10.03 8.58 -1.20
N THR A 49 9.52 7.57 -0.47
CA THR A 49 9.32 6.22 -1.01
C THR A 49 8.47 6.24 -2.28
N ALA A 50 7.39 7.02 -2.31
CA ALA A 50 6.54 7.17 -3.50
C ALA A 50 7.35 7.61 -4.72
N LEU A 51 8.11 8.70 -4.56
CA LEU A 51 8.95 9.27 -5.64
C LEU A 51 10.06 8.31 -6.06
N ASP A 52 10.76 7.69 -5.12
CA ASP A 52 11.83 6.73 -5.42
C ASP A 52 11.32 5.51 -6.19
N ARG A 53 10.08 5.06 -5.93
CA ARG A 53 9.47 3.93 -6.66
C ARG A 53 8.96 4.35 -8.04
N ILE A 54 8.32 5.51 -8.13
CA ILE A 54 7.87 6.06 -9.43
C ILE A 54 9.07 6.28 -10.36
N ASP A 55 10.15 6.88 -9.86
CA ASP A 55 11.35 7.17 -10.65
C ASP A 55 12.08 5.88 -11.09
N ALA A 56 11.93 4.80 -10.33
CA ALA A 56 12.42 3.47 -10.69
C ALA A 56 11.48 2.69 -11.63
N GLY A 57 10.31 3.25 -12.00
CA GLY A 57 9.29 2.56 -12.79
C GLY A 57 8.52 1.47 -12.02
N ASP A 58 8.68 1.38 -10.70
CA ASP A 58 8.03 0.41 -9.83
C ASP A 58 6.66 0.92 -9.34
N TYR A 59 5.76 1.16 -10.30
CA TYR A 59 4.40 1.61 -10.03
C TYR A 59 3.59 0.57 -9.24
N SER A 60 3.89 -0.72 -9.41
CA SER A 60 3.26 -1.80 -8.65
C SER A 60 3.51 -1.66 -7.15
N TYR A 61 4.75 -1.40 -6.72
CA TYR A 61 5.03 -1.16 -5.31
C TYR A 61 4.38 0.12 -4.81
N PHE A 62 4.46 1.22 -5.58
CA PHE A 62 3.81 2.47 -5.23
C PHE A 62 2.31 2.27 -4.92
N ILE A 63 1.59 1.59 -5.79
CA ILE A 63 0.14 1.39 -5.64
C ILE A 63 -0.20 0.39 -4.53
N ALA A 64 0.54 -0.71 -4.44
CA ALA A 64 0.25 -1.77 -3.46
C ALA A 64 0.65 -1.39 -2.03
N GLN A 65 1.74 -0.65 -1.86
CA GLN A 65 2.38 -0.46 -0.56
C GLN A 65 2.43 0.98 -0.08
N VAL A 66 2.23 1.99 -0.94
CA VAL A 66 2.36 3.41 -0.56
C VAL A 66 1.02 4.15 -0.58
N LEU A 67 0.14 3.84 -1.53
CA LEU A 67 -1.22 4.39 -1.54
C LEU A 67 -2.10 3.78 -0.44
N ASP A 68 -3.14 4.53 -0.02
CA ASP A 68 -4.15 4.06 0.93
C ASP A 68 -4.69 2.68 0.49
N PRO A 69 -4.56 1.65 1.36
CA PRO A 69 -5.04 0.32 1.07
C PRO A 69 -6.48 0.24 0.61
N LYS A 70 -7.39 0.96 1.27
CA LYS A 70 -8.83 0.94 0.96
C LYS A 70 -9.09 1.52 -0.42
N PHE A 71 -8.41 2.61 -0.77
CA PHE A 71 -8.53 3.21 -2.10
C PHE A 71 -8.03 2.24 -3.18
N THR A 72 -6.84 1.66 -2.99
CA THR A 72 -6.29 0.68 -3.95
C THR A 72 -7.24 -0.51 -4.11
N ASP A 73 -7.75 -1.08 -3.02
CA ASP A 73 -8.63 -2.25 -3.08
C ASP A 73 -9.95 -1.95 -3.78
N GLN A 74 -10.52 -0.76 -3.59
CA GLN A 74 -11.70 -0.30 -4.32
C GLN A 74 -11.40 -0.20 -5.82
N MET A 75 -10.34 0.51 -6.20
CA MET A 75 -9.96 0.72 -7.60
C MET A 75 -9.62 -0.57 -8.35
N VAL A 76 -9.05 -1.55 -7.65
CA VAL A 76 -8.82 -2.90 -8.18
C VAL A 76 -10.13 -3.64 -8.36
N THR A 77 -11.04 -3.57 -7.39
CA THR A 77 -12.36 -4.23 -7.46
C THR A 77 -13.15 -3.70 -8.66
N ASP A 78 -13.22 -2.38 -8.82
CA ASP A 78 -13.95 -1.75 -9.93
C ASP A 78 -13.41 -2.20 -11.31
N ARG A 79 -12.09 -2.35 -11.43
CA ARG A 79 -11.46 -2.86 -12.67
C ARG A 79 -11.64 -4.35 -12.85
N ALA A 80 -11.61 -5.13 -11.77
CA ALA A 80 -11.70 -6.58 -11.81
C ALA A 80 -13.01 -7.06 -12.45
N THR A 81 -14.12 -6.35 -12.23
CA THR A 81 -15.42 -6.65 -12.85
C THR A 81 -15.34 -6.75 -14.37
N GLY A 82 -14.50 -5.93 -15.02
CA GLY A 82 -14.29 -5.98 -16.47
C GLY A 82 -13.56 -7.24 -16.96
N PHE A 83 -12.90 -7.99 -16.07
CA PHE A 83 -12.10 -9.17 -16.40
C PHE A 83 -12.74 -10.50 -15.98
N GLU A 84 -13.76 -10.48 -15.11
CA GLU A 84 -14.37 -11.71 -14.53
C GLU A 84 -14.88 -12.68 -15.61
N ALA A 85 -15.72 -12.21 -16.54
CA ALA A 85 -16.33 -13.07 -17.55
C ALA A 85 -15.32 -13.68 -18.54
N ALA A 86 -14.21 -12.99 -18.82
CA ALA A 86 -13.14 -13.53 -19.66
C ALA A 86 -12.29 -14.55 -18.88
N THR A 87 -11.99 -14.22 -17.62
CA THR A 87 -11.22 -15.09 -16.71
C THR A 87 -11.94 -16.40 -16.43
N GLU A 88 -13.26 -16.34 -16.19
CA GLU A 88 -14.09 -17.53 -15.96
C GLU A 88 -14.10 -18.47 -17.18
N ARG A 89 -14.24 -17.90 -18.38
CA ARG A 89 -14.19 -18.68 -19.64
C ARG A 89 -12.84 -19.37 -19.80
N GLU A 90 -11.73 -18.65 -19.60
CA GLU A 90 -10.37 -19.21 -19.69
C GLU A 90 -10.15 -20.33 -18.68
N LEU A 91 -10.49 -20.11 -17.40
CA LEU A 91 -10.30 -21.10 -16.35
C LEU A 91 -11.24 -22.31 -16.51
N THR A 92 -12.43 -22.12 -17.07
CA THR A 92 -13.33 -23.24 -17.38
C THR A 92 -12.73 -24.14 -18.45
N GLN A 93 -12.21 -23.56 -19.53
CA GLN A 93 -11.52 -24.33 -20.59
C GLN A 93 -10.31 -25.09 -20.04
N LEU A 94 -9.50 -24.45 -19.18
CA LEU A 94 -8.37 -25.11 -18.53
C LEU A 94 -8.83 -26.26 -17.61
N ARG A 95 -9.90 -26.08 -16.84
CA ARG A 95 -10.46 -27.11 -15.98
C ARG A 95 -10.96 -28.31 -16.78
N ASP A 96 -11.65 -28.08 -17.90
CA ASP A 96 -12.14 -29.16 -18.76
C ASP A 96 -10.97 -29.92 -19.41
N PHE A 97 -9.92 -29.21 -19.83
CA PHE A 97 -8.68 -29.82 -20.29
C PHE A 97 -8.02 -30.71 -19.21
N GLN A 98 -7.92 -30.21 -17.97
CA GLN A 98 -7.35 -30.95 -16.83
C GLN A 98 -8.15 -32.23 -16.53
N ARG A 99 -9.50 -32.17 -16.64
CA ARG A 99 -10.37 -33.35 -16.46
C ARG A 99 -10.17 -34.40 -17.56
N ALA A 100 -10.00 -33.96 -18.80
CA ALA A 100 -9.73 -34.86 -19.92
C ALA A 100 -8.30 -35.43 -19.92
N ASN A 101 -7.35 -34.76 -19.25
CA ASN A 101 -5.93 -35.10 -19.28
C ASN A 101 -5.29 -35.10 -17.87
N PRO A 102 -5.75 -35.96 -16.94
CA PRO A 102 -5.34 -35.89 -15.53
C PRO A 102 -3.84 -36.08 -15.29
N THR A 103 -3.15 -36.82 -16.16
CA THR A 103 -1.70 -37.08 -16.06
C THR A 103 -0.83 -35.98 -16.65
N LYS A 104 -1.41 -35.01 -17.37
CA LYS A 104 -0.65 -33.93 -18.04
C LYS A 104 -0.47 -32.68 -17.19
N VAL A 105 -1.14 -32.59 -16.04
CA VAL A 105 -1.09 -31.42 -15.15
C VAL A 105 -0.75 -31.88 -13.75
N ALA A 106 0.29 -31.26 -13.18
CA ALA A 106 0.75 -31.52 -11.83
C ALA A 106 -0.38 -31.22 -10.83
N PRO A 107 -0.56 -32.03 -9.76
CA PRO A 107 -1.64 -31.84 -8.79
C PRO A 107 -1.77 -30.41 -8.24
N GLU A 108 -0.65 -29.73 -8.03
CA GLU A 108 -0.54 -28.35 -7.52
C GLU A 108 -1.07 -27.28 -8.49
N ASP A 109 -1.10 -27.56 -9.79
CA ASP A 109 -1.58 -26.64 -10.84
C ASP A 109 -3.06 -26.89 -11.20
N ARG A 110 -3.71 -27.86 -10.54
CA ARG A 110 -5.10 -28.22 -10.83
C ARG A 110 -6.04 -27.17 -10.26
N LEU A 111 -7.03 -26.80 -11.08
CA LEU A 111 -8.10 -25.90 -10.65
C LEU A 111 -9.07 -26.65 -9.72
N PRO A 112 -9.63 -25.97 -8.71
CA PRO A 112 -10.65 -26.56 -7.85
C PRO A 112 -11.85 -27.06 -8.64
N LEU A 113 -12.37 -28.23 -8.24
CA LEU A 113 -13.62 -28.78 -8.79
C LEU A 113 -14.85 -28.26 -8.05
N ASP A 114 -14.69 -27.85 -6.80
CA ASP A 114 -15.77 -27.22 -6.04
C ASP A 114 -16.15 -25.87 -6.68
N PRO A 115 -17.45 -25.62 -6.96
CA PRO A 115 -17.87 -24.38 -7.61
C PRO A 115 -17.52 -23.10 -6.84
N LYS A 116 -17.53 -23.13 -5.51
CA LYS A 116 -17.22 -21.96 -4.68
C LYS A 116 -15.73 -21.66 -4.70
N GLU A 117 -14.89 -22.67 -4.57
CA GLU A 117 -13.43 -22.52 -4.68
C GLU A 117 -12.98 -22.10 -6.09
N PHE A 118 -13.64 -22.64 -7.12
CA PHE A 118 -13.41 -22.24 -8.51
C PHE A 118 -13.75 -20.76 -8.71
N ARG A 119 -14.92 -20.31 -8.23
CA ARG A 119 -15.31 -18.91 -8.29
C ARG A 119 -14.32 -17.99 -7.55
N ALA A 120 -13.87 -18.39 -6.37
CA ALA A 120 -12.84 -17.65 -5.64
C ALA A 120 -11.53 -17.54 -6.44
N THR A 121 -11.17 -18.60 -7.19
CA THR A 121 -9.99 -18.59 -8.09
C THR A 121 -10.18 -17.61 -9.26
N VAL A 122 -11.37 -17.58 -9.86
CA VAL A 122 -11.74 -16.60 -10.89
C VAL A 122 -11.62 -15.17 -10.34
N GLU A 123 -12.23 -14.90 -9.19
CA GLU A 123 -12.21 -13.58 -8.55
C GLU A 123 -10.78 -13.14 -8.22
N ALA A 124 -9.96 -14.03 -7.65
CA ALA A 124 -8.56 -13.74 -7.35
C ALA A 124 -7.75 -13.40 -8.62
N LYS A 125 -7.90 -14.19 -9.70
CA LYS A 125 -7.22 -13.92 -10.98
C LYS A 125 -7.73 -12.63 -11.62
N ALA A 126 -9.03 -12.36 -11.60
CA ALA A 126 -9.61 -11.12 -12.10
C ALA A 126 -9.10 -9.89 -11.33
N ARG A 127 -8.96 -9.97 -10.00
CA ARG A 127 -8.36 -8.91 -9.17
C ARG A 127 -6.89 -8.65 -9.53
N LEU A 128 -6.10 -9.70 -9.80
CA LEU A 128 -4.71 -9.52 -10.26
C LEU A 128 -4.64 -8.80 -11.61
N LEU A 129 -5.57 -9.09 -12.54
CA LEU A 129 -5.68 -8.37 -13.80
C LEU A 129 -6.13 -6.92 -13.61
N GLY A 130 -7.11 -6.70 -12.72
CA GLY A 130 -7.57 -5.36 -12.34
C GLY A 130 -6.46 -4.51 -11.73
N PHE A 131 -5.62 -5.09 -10.89
CA PHE A 131 -4.43 -4.44 -10.35
C PHE A 131 -3.41 -4.09 -11.45
N LYS A 132 -3.10 -5.02 -12.36
CA LYS A 132 -2.23 -4.72 -13.52
C LYS A 132 -2.77 -3.57 -14.37
N GLN A 133 -4.09 -3.50 -14.57
CA GLN A 133 -4.70 -2.39 -15.31
C GLN A 133 -4.58 -1.07 -14.54
N LEU A 134 -4.82 -1.08 -13.23
CA LEU A 134 -4.63 0.11 -12.37
C LEU A 134 -3.19 0.63 -12.45
N THR A 135 -2.20 -0.27 -12.46
CA THR A 135 -0.78 0.09 -12.62
C THR A 135 -0.54 0.84 -13.92
N LYS A 136 -1.06 0.33 -15.04
CA LYS A 136 -0.94 1.00 -16.36
C LYS A 136 -1.64 2.35 -16.38
N ASP A 137 -2.83 2.45 -15.80
CA ASP A 137 -3.59 3.70 -15.77
C ASP A 137 -2.84 4.80 -14.98
N ILE A 138 -2.26 4.44 -13.83
CA ILE A 138 -1.51 5.38 -13.00
C ILE A 138 -0.18 5.77 -13.66
N GLU A 139 0.53 4.82 -14.26
CA GLU A 139 1.72 5.09 -15.05
C GLU A 139 1.43 6.06 -16.19
N GLY A 140 0.35 5.82 -16.96
CA GLY A 140 -0.09 6.70 -18.05
C GLY A 140 -0.37 8.12 -17.56
N LYS A 141 -1.17 8.26 -16.51
CA LYS A 141 -1.51 9.57 -15.92
C LYS A 141 -0.27 10.35 -15.44
N LEU A 142 0.70 9.68 -14.81
CA LEU A 142 1.92 10.33 -14.34
C LEU A 142 2.86 10.72 -15.49
N LYS A 143 2.82 10.02 -16.61
CA LYS A 143 3.53 10.40 -17.85
C LYS A 143 2.88 11.60 -18.52
N GLU A 144 1.55 11.69 -18.48
CA GLU A 144 0.78 12.80 -19.05
C GLU A 144 0.88 14.09 -18.23
N ASP A 145 1.03 14.00 -16.90
CA ASP A 145 1.24 15.15 -16.00
C ASP A 145 2.64 15.11 -15.33
N PRO A 146 3.72 15.46 -16.05
CA PRO A 146 5.06 15.56 -15.44
C PRO A 146 5.15 16.69 -14.41
N GLN A 147 4.22 17.65 -14.41
CA GLN A 147 4.18 18.72 -13.41
C GLN A 147 3.76 18.16 -12.04
N ALA A 148 2.87 17.16 -11.98
CA ALA A 148 2.58 16.43 -10.73
C ALA A 148 3.84 15.91 -10.05
N LEU A 149 4.75 15.28 -10.80
CA LEU A 149 5.99 14.76 -10.23
C LEU A 149 6.94 15.88 -9.78
N LYS A 150 6.99 17.01 -10.49
CA LYS A 150 7.78 18.18 -10.06
C LYS A 150 7.23 18.77 -8.75
N ASP A 151 5.92 18.88 -8.65
CA ASP A 151 5.24 19.40 -7.46
C ASP A 151 5.42 18.48 -6.27
N MET A 152 5.27 17.15 -6.45
CA MET A 152 5.55 16.17 -5.39
C MET A 152 6.99 16.27 -4.88
N ARG A 153 7.97 16.44 -5.77
CA ARG A 153 9.38 16.65 -5.38
C ARG A 153 9.57 17.96 -4.62
N LYS A 154 8.89 19.03 -5.03
CA LYS A 154 8.93 20.33 -4.33
C LYS A 154 8.29 20.23 -2.94
N LEU A 155 7.14 19.57 -2.81
CA LEU A 155 6.51 19.28 -1.52
C LEU A 155 7.42 18.44 -0.61
N LEU A 156 8.11 17.44 -1.15
CA LEU A 156 9.06 16.64 -0.37
C LEU A 156 10.23 17.48 0.19
N ARG A 157 10.77 18.38 -0.64
CA ARG A 157 11.97 19.16 -0.30
C ARG A 157 11.64 20.35 0.60
N ASP A 158 10.65 21.14 0.20
CA ASP A 158 10.38 22.49 0.73
C ASP A 158 9.00 22.57 1.43
N GLY A 159 8.18 21.51 1.36
CA GLY A 159 6.81 21.54 1.85
C GLY A 159 6.70 21.60 3.38
N MET A 160 5.64 22.26 3.84
CA MET A 160 5.26 22.33 5.24
C MET A 160 4.39 21.12 5.59
N PHE A 161 4.92 20.22 6.43
CA PHE A 161 4.19 19.05 6.91
C PHE A 161 3.45 19.40 8.21
N ALA A 162 2.16 19.14 8.25
CA ALA A 162 1.32 19.26 9.43
C ALA A 162 0.74 17.88 9.78
N GLU A 163 1.03 17.37 10.97
CA GLU A 163 0.55 16.09 11.47
C GLU A 163 -0.48 16.32 12.59
N ALA A 164 -1.61 15.62 12.55
CA ALA A 164 -2.67 15.66 13.55
C ALA A 164 -3.46 14.35 13.58
N ASP A 165 -3.62 13.74 14.74
CA ASP A 165 -4.51 12.59 14.99
C ASP A 165 -4.38 11.42 13.99
N GLY A 166 -3.14 11.02 13.69
CA GLY A 166 -2.89 9.93 12.73
C GLY A 166 -3.21 10.30 11.28
N THR A 167 -3.37 11.59 10.99
CA THR A 167 -3.42 12.14 9.64
C THR A 167 -2.30 13.16 9.48
N ALA A 168 -1.93 13.43 8.24
CA ALA A 168 -0.98 14.49 7.93
C ALA A 168 -1.31 15.13 6.59
N SER A 169 -0.82 16.33 6.38
CA SER A 169 -0.83 16.98 5.09
C SER A 169 0.50 17.64 4.80
N VAL A 170 0.81 17.79 3.52
CA VAL A 170 1.92 18.62 3.06
C VAL A 170 1.42 19.62 2.03
N SER A 171 1.85 20.87 2.18
CA SER A 171 1.53 21.96 1.26
C SER A 171 2.78 22.83 1.02
N HIS A 172 2.76 23.63 -0.04
CA HIS A 172 3.82 24.58 -0.35
C HIS A 172 3.23 25.81 -1.06
N ALA A 173 3.68 27.02 -0.72
CA ALA A 173 3.11 28.27 -1.25
C ALA A 173 3.15 28.35 -2.80
N ASP A 174 4.25 27.90 -3.41
CA ASP A 174 4.38 27.85 -4.88
C ASP A 174 3.65 26.68 -5.55
N VAL A 175 3.11 25.73 -4.79
CA VAL A 175 2.39 24.55 -5.32
C VAL A 175 0.89 24.79 -5.08
N LYS A 176 0.33 25.72 -5.86
CA LYS A 176 -1.05 26.18 -5.67
C LYS A 176 -2.05 25.08 -6.03
N GLY A 177 -3.06 24.89 -5.19
CA GLY A 177 -4.15 23.95 -5.42
C GLY A 177 -3.75 22.47 -5.27
N ARG A 178 -2.56 22.17 -4.77
CA ARG A 178 -2.06 20.80 -4.63
C ARG A 178 -1.44 20.60 -3.26
N SER A 179 -2.23 20.02 -2.36
CA SER A 179 -1.78 19.45 -1.11
C SER A 179 -1.84 17.93 -1.21
N LEU A 180 -0.92 17.23 -0.55
CA LEU A 180 -1.03 15.78 -0.37
C LEU A 180 -1.46 15.48 1.04
N TYR A 181 -2.29 14.46 1.18
CA TYR A 181 -2.81 13.99 2.45
C TYR A 181 -2.26 12.61 2.75
N PHE A 182 -2.08 12.33 4.02
CA PHE A 182 -1.56 11.06 4.50
C PHE A 182 -2.40 10.56 5.67
N LYS A 183 -2.46 9.25 5.80
CA LYS A 183 -3.14 8.58 6.90
C LYS A 183 -2.25 7.50 7.49
N LYS A 184 -2.22 7.41 8.82
CA LYS A 184 -1.54 6.36 9.58
C LYS A 184 -2.50 5.18 9.76
N ILE A 185 -2.06 3.98 9.39
CA ILE A 185 -2.76 2.72 9.60
C ILE A 185 -1.77 1.77 10.30
N GLY A 186 -2.07 1.42 11.55
CA GLY A 186 -1.09 0.77 12.42
C GLY A 186 0.13 1.68 12.61
N GLU A 187 1.33 1.16 12.31
CA GLU A 187 2.60 1.91 12.39
C GLU A 187 3.07 2.52 11.07
N ARG A 188 2.27 2.39 10.00
CA ARG A 188 2.64 2.83 8.65
C ARG A 188 1.80 4.01 8.21
N TRP A 189 2.43 4.94 7.53
CA TRP A 189 1.79 6.04 6.82
C TRP A 189 1.54 5.68 5.36
N PHE A 190 0.45 6.19 4.80
CA PHE A 190 0.04 5.97 3.41
C PHE A 190 -0.40 7.29 2.77
N ILE A 191 -0.26 7.43 1.46
CA ILE A 191 -0.80 8.58 0.71
C ILE A 191 -2.29 8.35 0.47
N GLU A 192 -3.10 9.30 0.94
CA GLU A 192 -4.54 9.29 0.77
C GLU A 192 -4.92 9.98 -0.54
N ASN A 193 -5.79 9.35 -1.34
CA ASN A 193 -6.38 9.99 -2.50
C ASN A 193 -7.57 10.86 -2.08
N ARG A 194 -7.28 12.00 -1.45
CA ARG A 194 -8.27 13.00 -1.07
C ARG A 194 -8.19 14.18 -2.04
N GLN A 195 -9.32 14.50 -2.67
CA GLN A 195 -9.47 15.81 -3.30
C GLN A 195 -9.60 16.84 -2.18
N ALA A 196 -8.86 17.95 -2.27
CA ALA A 196 -9.04 19.04 -1.33
C ALA A 196 -10.53 19.41 -1.33
N GLU A 197 -11.20 19.18 -0.20
CA GLU A 197 -12.54 19.73 -0.01
C GLU A 197 -12.36 21.24 -0.07
N GLU A 198 -12.98 21.90 -1.06
CA GLU A 198 -13.03 23.35 -1.06
C GLU A 198 -13.56 23.78 0.31
N PRO A 199 -12.90 24.75 0.98
CA PRO A 199 -13.36 25.19 2.29
C PRO A 199 -14.83 25.56 2.15
N LYS A 200 -15.69 24.86 2.91
CA LYS A 200 -17.11 25.20 2.98
C LYS A 200 -17.16 26.68 3.32
N LYS A 201 -17.57 27.51 2.36
CA LYS A 201 -17.83 28.92 2.64
C LYS A 201 -18.86 28.92 3.76
N GLU A 202 -18.46 29.44 4.92
CA GLU A 202 -19.41 29.68 6.00
C GLU A 202 -20.51 30.60 5.44
N PRO A 203 -21.79 30.26 5.68
CA PRO A 203 -22.93 30.99 5.11
C PRO A 203 -22.99 32.45 5.59
#